data_AF-A0A1F9D726-F1
#
_entry.id   AF-A0A1F9D726-F1
#
_cell.length_a   1.000
_cell.length_b   1.000
_cell.length_c   1.000
_cell.angle_alpha   90.00
_cell.angle_beta   90.00
_cell.angle_gamma   90.00
#
_symmetry.space_group_name_H-M   'P 1'
#
loop_
_entity.id
_entity.type
_entity.pdbx_description
1 polymer ?
#
loop_
_entity_poly.entity_id
_entity_poly.type
_entity_poly.pdbx_seq_one_letter_code
_entity_poly.pdbx_strand_id
1 'polypeptide(L)'
;MIEDSIKERLKHEIVGILLIAVGVFLFLSLVSYHPMDPSFFSYTSSKIKGIHNWMGIVGAYLSGLLFQGFGFPSFLLSFVLVVFAFSFIFRWEWEYLSLKIAGWAVILISTSSLFGLWLSPVRIYSQDLLMGGFIGEIFSRNLVRYFNRPGATILLLMILILSFVLGTGISFISLVKHLGEALQKLIGKIGTFKMVRREGAERERKLVKQKQEKKEAKEVPPTVVIEKPSLPSKREEEMKQEAFEFLEPSKAFQLPPISLLEAEVEKRQKIDRESLIMNSRILEKKLLDYGVEGKVVEVRPGPVITVYEFEPAPGVKVSRIVNLADDLALALSALSIRIVAPIPGKAVVGVEVPNKNRETVYLKEIIDSDPFRTFKSKLSFGLGKDISGESFVVDLARMPHLLVAGSTGSGKSVSINAIICSILFKAAPDEVRFLMIDPKMLELSDYEGIPHLLLPVVTHPKKAAAALRWLVEEMERRYTVLAEKGVRNIEHYHQRMEKELKEKGKVYKRKGDVLEGNEEKVTEPMERLAYIVVVIDELADLMMISS
;
A
#
# COMPACT_ATOMS: atom_id res chain seq x y z
N MET A 1 -8.19 15.06 28.92
CA MET A 1 -8.01 14.15 27.75
C MET A 1 -7.30 14.81 26.57
N ILE A 2 -7.84 15.84 25.90
CA ILE A 2 -7.15 16.48 24.76
C ILE A 2 -5.86 17.19 25.21
N GLU A 3 -5.90 17.87 26.35
CA GLU A 3 -4.76 18.59 26.92
C GLU A 3 -3.63 17.65 27.40
N ASP A 4 -3.99 16.48 27.90
CA ASP A 4 -3.04 15.43 28.29
C ASP A 4 -2.32 14.84 27.07
N SER A 5 -3.04 14.64 25.97
CA SER A 5 -2.49 14.13 24.71
C SER A 5 -1.48 15.11 24.08
N ILE A 6 -1.76 16.41 24.13
CA ILE A 6 -0.85 17.45 23.62
C ILE A 6 0.41 17.53 24.50
N LYS A 7 0.25 17.45 25.82
CA LYS A 7 1.38 17.47 26.77
C LYS A 7 2.29 16.26 26.61
N GLU A 8 1.72 15.07 26.37
CA GLU A 8 2.51 13.88 26.06
C GLU A 8 3.24 14.00 24.72
N ARG A 9 2.57 14.52 23.69
CA ARG A 9 3.20 14.74 22.38
C ARG A 9 4.40 15.68 22.47
N LEU A 10 4.23 16.82 23.14
CA LEU A 10 5.32 17.78 23.35
C LEU A 10 6.49 17.16 24.11
N LYS A 11 6.24 16.33 25.13
CA LYS A 11 7.31 15.64 25.87
C LYS A 11 8.14 14.72 24.96
N HIS A 12 7.51 13.92 24.11
CA HIS A 12 8.21 12.99 23.21
C HIS A 12 9.00 13.74 22.13
N GLU A 13 8.43 14.81 21.57
CA GLU A 13 9.11 15.67 20.60
C GLU A 13 10.33 16.37 21.22
N ILE A 14 10.21 16.90 22.45
CA ILE A 14 11.33 17.52 23.18
C ILE A 14 12.45 16.50 23.45
N VAL A 15 12.10 15.30 23.92
CA VAL A 15 13.08 14.22 24.16
C VAL A 15 13.77 13.80 22.86
N GLY A 16 13.02 13.66 21.77
CA GLY A 16 13.56 13.35 20.45
C GLY A 16 14.54 14.42 19.95
N ILE A 17 14.15 15.69 19.97
CA ILE A 17 15.02 16.80 19.55
C ILE A 17 16.30 16.85 20.39
N LEU A 18 16.20 16.65 21.71
CA LEU A 18 17.36 16.60 22.60
C LEU A 18 18.30 15.44 22.23
N LEU A 19 17.76 14.25 21.94
CA LEU A 19 18.55 13.09 21.52
C LEU A 19 19.23 13.31 20.16
N ILE A 20 18.59 13.99 19.20
CA ILE A 20 19.25 14.39 17.94
C ILE A 20 20.43 15.31 18.24
N ALA A 21 20.22 16.34 19.07
CA ALA A 21 21.27 17.29 19.43
C ALA A 21 22.47 16.58 20.10
N VAL A 22 22.22 15.65 21.03
CA VAL A 22 23.26 14.84 21.67
C VAL A 22 23.94 13.90 20.66
N GLY A 23 23.18 13.27 19.76
CA GLY A 23 23.70 12.37 18.73
C GLY A 23 24.63 13.10 17.74
N VAL A 24 24.24 14.30 17.28
CA VAL A 24 25.05 15.16 16.41
C VAL A 24 26.28 15.69 17.14
N PHE A 25 26.13 16.14 18.40
CA PHE A 25 27.26 16.56 19.21
C PHE A 25 28.30 15.44 19.36
N LEU A 26 27.84 14.22 19.64
CA LEU A 26 28.70 13.04 19.78
C LEU A 26 29.35 12.67 18.43
N PHE A 27 28.61 12.75 17.32
CA PHE A 27 29.15 12.53 15.97
C PHE A 27 30.29 13.50 15.67
N LEU A 28 30.05 14.80 15.82
CA LEU A 28 31.03 15.83 15.53
C LEU A 28 32.24 15.71 16.46
N SER A 29 32.02 15.40 17.74
CA SER A 29 33.09 15.11 18.70
C SER A 29 33.98 13.96 18.22
N LEU A 30 33.40 12.87 17.72
CA LEU A 30 34.14 11.71 17.21
C LEU A 30 34.86 12.01 15.88
N VAL A 31 34.20 12.70 14.94
CA VAL A 31 34.82 13.06 13.65
C VAL A 31 36.02 13.98 13.86
N SER A 32 35.91 14.93 14.79
CA SER A 32 37.00 15.85 15.13
C SER A 32 37.94 15.30 16.21
N TYR A 33 37.98 13.99 16.44
CA TYR A 33 38.90 13.40 17.41
C TYR A 33 40.35 13.67 17.02
N HIS A 34 41.13 14.19 17.96
CA HIS A 34 42.55 14.44 17.78
C HIS A 34 43.35 13.85 18.94
N PRO A 35 44.40 13.03 18.70
CA PRO A 35 45.17 12.39 19.78
C PRO A 35 45.87 13.35 20.76
N MET A 36 46.15 14.59 20.32
CA MET A 36 46.79 15.61 21.16
C MET A 36 45.81 16.37 22.06
N ASP A 37 44.50 16.17 21.90
CA ASP A 37 43.49 16.77 22.76
C ASP A 37 43.45 16.06 24.13
N PRO A 38 42.98 16.75 25.19
CA PRO A 38 42.88 16.14 26.52
C PRO A 38 41.90 14.96 26.52
N SER A 39 42.35 13.81 27.04
CA SER A 39 41.51 12.63 27.23
C SER A 39 41.69 12.04 28.63
N PHE A 40 40.75 11.22 29.09
CA PHE A 40 40.82 10.59 30.42
C PHE A 40 42.03 9.67 30.59
N PHE A 41 42.58 9.15 29.50
CA PHE A 41 43.68 8.17 29.53
C PHE A 41 45.01 8.74 29.00
N SER A 42 45.03 9.97 28.46
CA SER A 42 46.25 10.66 28.05
C SER A 42 46.47 11.93 28.88
N TYR A 43 47.47 11.88 29.77
CA TYR A 43 47.93 13.06 30.51
C TYR A 43 48.85 13.90 29.61
N THR A 44 48.27 14.74 28.73
CA THR A 44 49.04 15.81 28.08
C THR A 44 49.29 16.93 29.10
N SER A 45 50.38 16.78 29.86
CA SER A 45 50.93 17.83 30.72
C SER A 45 51.90 18.69 29.90
N SER A 46 51.37 19.68 29.17
CA SER A 46 52.13 20.87 28.73
C SER A 46 51.24 21.81 27.92
N LYS A 47 51.08 23.05 28.41
CA LYS A 47 50.49 24.25 27.77
C LYS A 47 49.62 23.97 26.52
N ILE A 48 48.33 23.73 26.73
CA ILE A 48 47.30 23.60 25.69
C ILE A 48 47.29 24.90 24.86
N LYS A 49 47.82 24.88 23.63
CA LYS A 49 47.77 26.03 22.70
C LYS A 49 46.46 26.12 21.90
N GLY A 50 45.58 25.14 22.02
CA GLY A 50 44.24 25.12 21.43
C GLY A 50 43.64 23.71 21.50
N ILE A 51 42.32 23.62 21.63
CA ILE A 51 41.58 22.35 21.54
C ILE A 51 41.23 22.16 20.07
N HIS A 52 41.60 21.02 19.48
CA HIS A 52 41.34 20.72 18.08
C HIS A 52 39.92 20.20 17.84
N ASN A 53 39.34 19.52 18.83
CA ASN A 53 37.97 19.03 18.77
C ASN A 53 36.97 20.17 18.52
N TRP A 54 36.13 20.01 17.48
CA TRP A 54 35.16 21.02 17.07
C TRP A 54 34.13 21.31 18.16
N MET A 55 33.84 20.33 19.02
CA MET A 55 32.89 20.44 20.12
C MET A 55 33.56 20.87 21.44
N GLY A 56 34.78 21.40 21.38
CA GLY A 56 35.50 21.95 22.52
C GLY A 56 35.98 20.89 23.51
N ILE A 57 36.24 21.30 24.76
CA ILE A 57 36.84 20.44 25.78
C ILE A 57 35.99 19.21 26.10
N VAL A 58 34.66 19.38 26.12
CA VAL A 58 33.72 18.29 26.40
C VAL A 58 33.77 17.26 25.28
N GLY A 59 33.79 17.71 24.02
CA GLY A 59 33.93 16.83 22.86
C GLY A 59 35.26 16.07 22.83
N ALA A 60 36.36 16.71 23.20
CA ALA A 60 37.67 16.09 23.33
C ALA A 60 37.67 14.92 24.35
N TYR A 61 37.16 15.15 25.56
CA TYR A 61 37.07 14.10 26.58
C TYR A 61 36.13 12.97 26.18
N LEU A 62 34.96 13.30 25.61
CA LEU A 62 33.94 12.33 25.22
C LEU A 62 34.42 11.44 24.07
N SER A 63 34.98 12.05 23.03
CA SER A 63 35.52 11.32 21.88
C SER A 63 36.72 10.46 22.28
N GLY A 64 37.61 10.98 23.15
CA GLY A 64 38.74 10.22 23.68
C GLY A 64 38.28 8.97 24.45
N LEU A 65 37.34 9.10 25.37
CA LEU A 65 36.80 7.98 26.14
C LEU A 65 36.18 6.91 25.23
N LEU A 66 35.37 7.33 24.25
CA LEU A 66 34.66 6.41 23.37
C LEU A 66 35.58 5.73 22.36
N PHE A 67 36.52 6.45 21.73
CA PHE A 67 37.49 5.85 20.81
C PHE A 67 38.47 4.93 21.51
N GLN A 68 38.96 5.28 22.70
CA GLN A 68 39.88 4.41 23.43
C GLN A 68 39.15 3.17 23.99
N GLY A 69 37.88 3.32 24.42
CA GLY A 69 37.07 2.21 24.90
C GLY A 69 36.65 1.24 23.79
N PHE A 70 35.99 1.75 22.75
CA PHE A 70 35.31 0.95 21.73
C PHE A 70 35.95 1.02 20.33
N GLY A 71 36.88 1.93 20.10
CA GLY A 71 37.50 2.12 18.78
C GLY A 71 36.53 2.75 17.77
N PHE A 72 36.66 2.36 16.51
CA PHE A 72 35.77 2.82 15.42
C PHE A 72 34.29 2.51 15.63
N PRO A 73 33.91 1.37 16.25
CA PRO A 73 32.52 1.10 16.61
C PRO A 73 31.84 2.16 17.50
N SER A 74 32.60 3.07 18.14
CA SER A 74 32.02 4.22 18.87
C SER A 74 31.08 5.09 18.02
N PHE A 75 31.28 5.17 16.70
CA PHE A 75 30.34 5.88 15.80
C PHE A 75 28.94 5.28 15.79
N LEU A 76 28.79 3.99 16.10
CA LEU A 76 27.48 3.34 16.23
C LEU A 76 26.64 4.02 17.33
N LEU A 77 27.26 4.50 18.42
CA LEU A 77 26.53 5.18 19.49
C LEU A 77 25.84 6.45 19.00
N SER A 78 26.51 7.24 18.16
CA SER A 78 25.90 8.43 17.56
C SER A 78 24.71 8.05 16.67
N PHE A 79 24.91 7.04 15.82
CA PHE A 79 23.85 6.55 14.93
C PHE A 79 22.64 6.02 15.71
N VAL A 80 22.88 5.23 16.76
CA VAL A 80 21.84 4.68 17.63
C VAL A 80 21.05 5.79 18.31
N LEU A 81 21.72 6.81 18.85
CA LEU A 81 21.04 7.96 19.46
C LEU A 81 20.11 8.68 18.48
N VAL A 82 20.54 8.85 17.22
CA VAL A 82 19.71 9.45 16.16
C VAL A 82 18.53 8.54 15.81
N VAL A 83 18.71 7.22 15.70
CA VAL A 83 17.62 6.27 15.45
C VAL A 83 16.60 6.29 16.59
N PHE A 84 17.05 6.25 17.84
CA PHE A 84 16.17 6.38 19.01
C PHE A 84 15.44 7.72 18.97
N ALA A 85 16.11 8.82 18.65
CA ALA A 85 15.52 10.14 18.56
C ALA A 85 14.38 10.21 17.55
N PHE A 86 14.59 9.68 16.33
CA PHE A 86 13.55 9.59 15.32
C PHE A 86 12.36 8.75 15.79
N SER A 87 12.63 7.65 16.47
CA SER A 87 11.58 6.78 16.97
C SER A 87 10.77 7.40 18.12
N PHE A 88 11.34 8.34 18.91
CA PHE A 88 10.57 9.17 19.85
C PHE A 88 9.73 10.23 19.13
N ILE A 89 10.22 10.81 18.03
CA ILE A 89 9.49 11.81 17.23
C ILE A 89 8.32 11.17 16.46
N PHE A 90 8.54 9.99 15.87
CA PHE A 90 7.54 9.27 15.07
C PHE A 90 6.66 8.31 15.89
N ARG A 91 6.71 8.38 17.23
CA ARG A 91 5.91 7.59 18.19
C ARG A 91 5.92 6.09 17.88
N TRP A 92 7.10 5.51 17.63
CA TRP A 92 7.19 4.06 17.55
C TRP A 92 6.91 3.48 18.94
N GLU A 93 5.99 2.53 19.05
CA GLU A 93 5.70 1.86 20.31
C GLU A 93 6.90 1.02 20.75
N TRP A 94 7.52 1.42 21.87
CA TRP A 94 8.69 0.75 22.42
C TRP A 94 8.28 -0.28 23.45
N GLU A 95 7.74 -1.40 23.00
CA GLU A 95 7.70 -2.58 23.84
C GLU A 95 9.15 -3.01 24.16
N TYR A 96 9.41 -3.26 25.46
CA TYR A 96 10.69 -3.76 25.98
C TYR A 96 11.93 -2.87 25.72
N LEU A 97 11.84 -1.58 26.05
CA LEU A 97 12.95 -0.62 25.90
C LEU A 97 14.29 -1.11 26.49
N SER A 98 14.26 -1.75 27.67
CA SER A 98 15.45 -2.29 28.33
C SER A 98 16.13 -3.39 27.51
N LEU A 99 15.37 -4.29 26.90
CA LEU A 99 15.88 -5.36 26.04
C LEU A 99 16.51 -4.78 24.76
N LYS A 100 15.91 -3.73 24.19
CA LYS A 100 16.46 -3.06 23.00
C LYS A 100 17.77 -2.34 23.31
N ILE A 101 17.86 -1.62 24.44
CA ILE A 101 19.10 -1.00 24.91
C ILE A 101 20.19 -2.05 25.14
N ALA A 102 19.83 -3.19 25.76
CA ALA A 102 20.75 -4.31 25.95
C ALA A 102 21.24 -4.88 24.61
N GLY A 103 20.34 -5.04 23.62
CA GLY A 103 20.69 -5.45 22.26
C GLY A 103 21.72 -4.53 21.63
N TRP A 104 21.50 -3.22 21.65
CA TRP A 104 22.45 -2.23 21.11
C TRP A 104 23.79 -2.21 21.86
N ALA A 105 23.79 -2.42 23.17
CA ALA A 105 25.03 -2.52 23.96
C ALA A 105 25.85 -3.76 23.55
N VAL A 106 25.19 -4.90 23.34
CA VAL A 106 25.87 -6.13 22.90
C VAL A 106 26.35 -6.01 21.44
N ILE A 107 25.62 -5.30 20.57
CA ILE A 107 26.10 -4.96 19.21
C ILE A 107 27.40 -4.15 19.30
N LEU A 108 27.45 -3.13 20.15
CA LEU A 108 28.65 -2.31 20.31
C LEU A 108 29.85 -3.13 20.78
N ILE A 109 29.66 -4.02 21.76
CA ILE A 109 30.75 -4.87 22.27
C ILE A 109 31.19 -5.88 21.21
N SER A 110 30.25 -6.58 20.56
CA SER A 110 30.56 -7.60 19.56
C SER A 110 31.24 -7.03 18.32
N THR A 111 30.80 -5.85 17.83
CA THR A 111 31.48 -5.13 16.74
C THR A 111 32.87 -4.64 17.15
N SER A 112 33.03 -4.13 18.38
CA SER A 112 34.34 -3.78 18.95
C SER A 112 35.29 -4.98 18.99
N SER A 113 34.80 -6.14 19.44
CA SER A 113 35.59 -7.38 19.47
C SER A 113 35.93 -7.91 18.08
N LEU A 114 35.03 -7.81 17.11
CA LEU A 114 35.31 -8.21 15.71
C LEU A 114 36.38 -7.31 15.09
N PHE A 115 36.31 -6.00 15.34
CA PHE A 115 37.32 -5.04 14.88
C PHE A 115 38.68 -5.32 15.52
N GLY A 116 38.72 -5.60 16.83
CA GLY A 116 39.96 -6.01 17.51
C GLY A 116 40.52 -7.36 17.02
N LEU A 117 39.68 -8.26 16.54
CA LEU A 117 40.10 -9.57 16.05
C LEU A 117 40.69 -9.54 14.63
N TRP A 118 40.09 -8.75 13.73
CA TRP A 118 40.36 -8.79 12.30
C TRP A 118 41.12 -7.57 11.76
N LEU A 119 41.06 -6.43 12.44
CA LEU A 119 41.75 -5.22 11.99
C LEU A 119 43.01 -5.01 12.81
N SER A 120 44.13 -4.84 12.11
CA SER A 120 45.39 -4.47 12.76
C SER A 120 45.32 -3.02 13.26
N PRO A 121 46.01 -2.68 14.36
CA PRO A 121 46.12 -1.31 14.82
C PRO A 121 46.65 -0.41 13.69
N VAL A 122 46.00 0.73 13.47
CA VAL A 122 46.45 1.70 12.46
C VAL A 122 47.25 2.78 13.18
N ARG A 123 48.42 3.08 12.65
CA ARG A 123 49.25 4.20 13.12
C ARG A 123 48.69 5.50 12.59
N ILE A 124 48.04 6.26 13.48
CA ILE A 124 47.60 7.62 13.18
C ILE A 124 48.36 8.53 14.14
N TYR A 125 49.07 9.53 13.60
CA TYR A 125 49.86 10.51 14.36
C TYR A 125 50.77 9.88 15.44
N SER A 126 51.58 8.88 15.05
CA SER A 126 52.57 8.20 15.91
C SER A 126 52.05 7.44 17.13
N GLN A 127 50.73 7.19 17.23
CA GLN A 127 50.14 6.26 18.20
C GLN A 127 49.44 5.09 17.50
N ASP A 128 49.57 3.87 18.06
CA ASP A 128 48.86 2.69 17.58
C ASP A 128 47.41 2.75 18.06
N LEU A 129 46.49 3.14 17.18
CA LEU A 129 45.07 3.21 17.53
C LEU A 129 44.44 1.82 17.37
N LEU A 130 43.96 1.25 18.49
CA LEU A 130 43.24 -0.01 18.51
C LEU A 130 41.89 0.16 17.80
N MET A 131 41.71 -0.54 16.67
CA MET A 131 40.51 -0.42 15.83
C MET A 131 39.21 -0.78 16.56
N GLY A 132 39.28 -1.75 17.49
CA GLY A 132 38.19 -2.17 18.37
C GLY A 132 38.25 -1.58 19.80
N GLY A 133 39.16 -0.65 20.05
CA GLY A 133 39.42 -0.12 21.39
C GLY A 133 39.89 -1.17 22.39
N PHE A 134 40.01 -0.75 23.64
CA PHE A 134 40.45 -1.61 24.75
C PHE A 134 39.44 -2.73 25.04
N ILE A 135 38.14 -2.44 24.98
CA ILE A 135 37.08 -3.42 25.24
C ILE A 135 37.09 -4.49 24.15
N GLY A 136 37.19 -4.08 22.89
CA GLY A 136 37.25 -5.02 21.77
C GLY A 136 38.43 -5.97 21.88
N GLU A 137 39.62 -5.44 22.22
CA GLU A 137 40.86 -6.21 22.37
C GLU A 137 40.81 -7.20 23.54
N ILE A 138 40.25 -6.82 24.69
CA ILE A 138 40.09 -7.73 25.83
C ILE A 138 39.18 -8.89 25.45
N PHE A 139 38.01 -8.61 24.88
CA PHE A 139 37.04 -9.65 24.56
C PHE A 139 37.52 -10.53 23.40
N SER A 140 38.12 -9.96 22.36
CA SER A 140 38.67 -10.72 21.23
C SER A 140 39.77 -11.68 21.68
N ARG A 141 40.72 -11.21 22.51
CA ARG A 141 41.83 -12.02 23.01
C ARG A 141 41.35 -13.18 23.89
N ASN A 142 40.37 -12.92 24.77
CA ASN A 142 39.77 -13.97 25.58
C ASN A 142 39.05 -15.01 24.71
N LEU A 143 38.26 -14.58 23.72
CA LEU A 143 37.55 -15.51 22.83
C LEU A 143 38.49 -16.35 21.97
N VAL A 144 39.56 -15.75 21.44
CA VAL A 144 40.58 -16.49 20.67
C VAL A 144 41.28 -17.52 21.54
N ARG A 145 41.51 -17.24 22.83
CA ARG A 145 42.13 -18.18 23.76
C ARG A 145 41.32 -19.47 23.91
N TYR A 146 39.98 -19.38 23.92
CA TYR A 146 39.11 -20.54 24.10
C TYR A 146 38.68 -21.19 22.78
N PHE A 147 38.42 -20.41 21.73
CA PHE A 147 37.77 -20.88 20.49
C PHE A 147 38.66 -20.78 19.24
N ASN A 148 39.90 -20.30 19.36
CA ASN A 148 40.75 -19.88 18.24
C ASN A 148 40.09 -18.80 17.37
N ARG A 149 40.84 -18.23 16.42
CA ARG A 149 40.35 -17.11 15.59
C ARG A 149 39.07 -17.44 14.78
N PRO A 150 38.96 -18.61 14.10
CA PRO A 150 37.74 -18.93 13.36
C PRO A 150 36.52 -19.12 14.27
N GLY A 151 36.67 -19.84 15.38
CA GLY A 151 35.57 -20.08 16.32
C GLY A 151 35.10 -18.80 17.02
N ALA A 152 36.04 -17.94 17.45
CA ALA A 152 35.71 -16.63 17.99
C ALA A 152 34.94 -15.75 16.99
N THR A 153 35.30 -15.82 15.70
CA THR A 153 34.60 -15.06 14.65
C THR A 153 33.17 -15.54 14.46
N ILE A 154 32.95 -16.86 14.36
CA ILE A 154 31.61 -17.45 14.21
C ILE A 154 30.72 -17.07 15.40
N LEU A 155 31.24 -17.20 16.61
CA LEU A 155 30.51 -16.88 17.83
C LEU A 155 30.16 -15.39 17.93
N LEU A 156 31.10 -14.49 17.60
CA LEU A 156 30.85 -13.05 17.58
C LEU A 156 29.84 -12.64 16.51
N LEU A 157 29.89 -13.26 15.32
CA LEU A 157 28.89 -13.01 14.27
C LEU A 157 27.50 -13.50 14.68
N MET A 158 27.41 -14.65 15.32
CA MET A 158 26.14 -15.17 15.85
C MET A 158 25.56 -14.24 16.91
N ILE A 159 26.36 -13.81 17.88
CA ILE A 159 25.95 -12.85 18.92
C ILE A 159 25.52 -11.54 18.27
N LEU A 160 26.30 -11.02 17.31
CA LEU A 160 25.97 -9.78 16.59
C LEU A 160 24.61 -9.87 15.90
N ILE A 161 24.30 -10.99 15.22
CA ILE A 161 23.01 -11.21 14.57
C ILE A 161 21.87 -11.26 15.59
N LEU A 162 22.03 -12.02 16.67
CA LEU A 162 21.00 -12.11 17.72
C LEU A 162 20.76 -10.75 18.39
N SER A 163 21.83 -10.02 18.71
CA SER A 163 21.74 -8.69 19.31
C SER A 163 21.17 -7.65 18.35
N PHE A 164 21.41 -7.77 17.03
CA PHE A 164 20.76 -6.94 16.01
C PHE A 164 19.24 -7.16 15.99
N VAL A 165 18.78 -8.42 16.02
CA VAL A 165 17.36 -8.75 16.08
C VAL A 165 16.73 -8.19 17.35
N LEU A 166 17.39 -8.35 18.51
CA LEU A 166 16.91 -7.82 19.79
C LEU A 166 16.92 -6.28 19.83
N GLY A 167 17.94 -5.63 19.27
CA GLY A 167 18.09 -4.18 19.31
C GLY A 167 17.14 -3.45 18.35
N THR A 168 16.86 -4.03 17.18
CA THR A 168 16.02 -3.42 16.14
C THR A 168 14.58 -3.92 16.16
N GLY A 169 14.31 -5.11 16.69
CA GLY A 169 13.01 -5.78 16.59
C GLY A 169 12.70 -6.33 15.20
N ILE A 170 13.62 -6.23 14.24
CA ILE A 170 13.44 -6.70 12.87
C ILE A 170 13.88 -8.17 12.79
N SER A 171 13.03 -9.02 12.21
CA SER A 171 13.39 -10.43 12.00
C SER A 171 14.54 -10.55 11.00
N PHE A 172 15.52 -11.42 11.32
CA PHE A 172 16.68 -11.66 10.44
C PHE A 172 16.27 -12.08 9.02
N ILE A 173 15.21 -12.88 8.90
CA ILE A 173 14.68 -13.33 7.61
C ILE A 173 14.17 -12.14 6.78
N SER A 174 13.53 -11.16 7.42
CA SER A 174 13.10 -9.93 6.76
C SER A 174 14.31 -9.15 6.25
N LEU A 175 15.36 -9.01 7.07
CA LEU A 175 16.58 -8.32 6.66
C LEU A 175 17.25 -8.97 5.44
N VAL A 176 17.37 -10.31 5.42
CA VAL A 176 17.98 -11.03 4.30
C VAL A 176 17.17 -10.85 3.00
N LYS A 177 15.83 -10.84 3.08
CA LYS A 177 14.97 -10.57 1.92
C LYS A 177 15.19 -9.16 1.37
N HIS A 178 15.14 -8.15 2.23
CA HIS A 178 15.36 -6.75 1.83
C HIS A 178 16.77 -6.53 1.25
N LEU A 179 17.79 -7.17 1.85
CA LEU A 179 19.16 -7.10 1.35
C LEU A 179 19.30 -7.82 0.00
N GLY A 180 18.63 -8.97 -0.17
CA GLY A 180 18.58 -9.70 -1.43
C GLY A 180 17.94 -8.90 -2.56
N GLU A 181 16.81 -8.24 -2.28
CA GLU A 181 16.13 -7.34 -3.23
C GLU A 181 16.98 -6.11 -3.57
N ALA A 182 17.65 -5.52 -2.57
CA ALA A 182 18.57 -4.40 -2.77
C ALA A 182 19.77 -4.81 -3.63
N LEU A 183 20.33 -6.00 -3.39
CA LEU A 183 21.45 -6.55 -4.15
C LEU A 183 21.03 -6.89 -5.59
N GLN A 184 19.85 -7.47 -5.78
CA GLN A 184 19.28 -7.68 -7.13
C GLN A 184 19.08 -6.37 -7.87
N LYS A 185 18.60 -5.31 -7.21
CA LYS A 185 18.49 -3.97 -7.81
C LYS A 185 19.86 -3.36 -8.15
N LEU A 186 20.89 -3.61 -7.34
CA LEU A 186 22.26 -3.13 -7.55
C LEU A 186 22.96 -3.87 -8.69
N ILE A 187 22.88 -5.21 -8.71
CA ILE A 187 23.38 -6.04 -9.81
C ILE A 187 22.64 -5.72 -11.10
N GLY A 188 21.32 -5.53 -11.01
CA GLY A 188 20.49 -5.02 -12.10
C GLY A 188 21.04 -3.71 -12.65
N LYS A 189 21.23 -2.69 -11.80
CA LYS A 189 21.81 -1.39 -12.18
C LYS A 189 23.21 -1.48 -12.78
N ILE A 190 24.10 -2.33 -12.25
CA ILE A 190 25.47 -2.51 -12.78
C ILE A 190 25.43 -3.21 -14.15
N GLY A 191 24.55 -4.20 -14.30
CA GLY A 191 24.26 -4.86 -15.58
C GLY A 191 23.69 -3.89 -16.61
N THR A 192 22.76 -3.02 -16.21
CA THR A 192 22.23 -1.96 -17.07
C THR A 192 23.31 -0.94 -17.43
N PHE A 193 24.22 -0.59 -16.51
CA PHE A 193 25.29 0.39 -16.76
C PHE A 193 26.32 -0.10 -17.78
N LYS A 194 26.69 -1.40 -17.75
CA LYS A 194 27.57 -2.01 -18.77
C LYS A 194 26.87 -2.16 -20.13
N MET A 195 25.57 -2.43 -20.14
CA MET A 195 24.78 -2.60 -21.36
C MET A 195 24.49 -1.25 -22.03
N VAL A 196 24.13 -0.21 -21.26
CA VAL A 196 23.91 1.17 -21.72
C VAL A 196 25.19 1.79 -22.28
N ARG A 197 26.37 1.41 -21.80
CA ARG A 197 27.65 1.90 -22.33
C ARG A 197 28.06 1.22 -23.64
N ARG A 198 27.63 -0.03 -23.87
CA ARG A 198 27.78 -0.76 -25.15
C ARG A 198 26.76 -0.30 -26.19
N GLU A 199 25.50 -0.16 -25.80
CA GLU A 199 24.43 0.33 -26.69
C GLU A 199 24.53 1.83 -26.96
N GLY A 200 25.08 2.63 -26.03
CA GLY A 200 25.30 4.06 -26.22
C GLY A 200 26.26 4.39 -27.36
N ALA A 201 27.34 3.61 -27.50
CA ALA A 201 28.31 3.76 -28.58
C ALA A 201 27.75 3.37 -29.97
N GLU A 202 26.84 2.39 -30.01
CA GLU A 202 26.13 2.01 -31.24
C GLU A 202 24.99 2.98 -31.58
N ARG A 203 24.30 3.52 -30.57
CA ARG A 203 23.23 4.51 -30.73
C ARG A 203 23.76 5.86 -31.15
N GLU A 204 24.93 6.32 -30.68
CA GLU A 204 25.54 7.55 -31.19
C GLU A 204 25.86 7.45 -32.69
N ARG A 205 26.39 6.31 -33.16
CA ARG A 205 26.64 6.08 -34.59
C ARG A 205 25.36 6.01 -35.43
N LYS A 206 24.27 5.46 -34.88
CA LYS A 206 22.95 5.43 -35.55
C LYS A 206 22.21 6.78 -35.49
N LEU A 207 22.37 7.55 -34.42
CA LEU A 207 21.77 8.87 -34.22
C LEU A 207 22.43 9.95 -35.08
N VAL A 208 23.74 9.86 -35.35
CA VAL A 208 24.42 10.76 -36.30
C VAL A 208 23.93 10.50 -37.74
N LYS A 209 23.74 9.23 -38.13
CA LYS A 209 23.13 8.87 -39.42
C LYS A 209 21.65 9.30 -39.53
N GLN A 210 20.85 9.08 -38.48
CA GLN A 210 19.44 9.51 -38.48
C GLN A 210 19.25 11.03 -38.35
N LYS A 211 20.16 11.76 -37.71
CA LYS A 211 20.12 13.24 -37.67
C LYS A 211 20.40 13.88 -39.04
N GLN A 212 21.12 13.19 -39.93
CA GLN A 212 21.29 13.64 -41.31
C GLN A 212 20.07 13.34 -42.18
N GLU A 213 19.36 12.23 -41.95
CA GLU A 213 18.16 11.86 -42.72
C GLU A 213 16.86 12.57 -42.25
N LYS A 214 16.75 12.95 -40.96
CA LYS A 214 15.54 13.62 -40.42
C LYS A 214 15.49 15.13 -40.60
N LYS A 215 16.46 15.74 -41.28
CA LYS A 215 16.43 17.19 -41.58
C LYS A 215 15.50 17.57 -42.75
N GLU A 216 14.92 16.59 -43.46
CA GLU A 216 14.04 16.84 -44.61
C GLU A 216 12.56 16.43 -44.45
N ALA A 217 12.11 16.01 -43.27
CA ALA A 217 10.68 15.73 -43.05
C ALA A 217 10.11 16.60 -41.93
N LYS A 218 9.80 17.85 -42.26
CA LYS A 218 8.79 18.63 -41.55
C LYS A 218 7.42 18.26 -42.12
N GLU A 219 6.62 17.56 -41.33
CA GLU A 219 5.18 17.80 -41.26
C GLU A 219 4.69 17.31 -39.90
N VAL A 220 4.00 18.20 -39.19
CA VAL A 220 3.45 17.97 -37.85
C VAL A 220 2.08 17.32 -38.05
N PRO A 221 1.85 16.09 -37.57
CA PRO A 221 0.48 15.58 -37.50
C PRO A 221 -0.28 16.40 -36.45
N PRO A 222 -1.56 16.73 -36.69
CA PRO A 222 -2.36 17.43 -35.69
C PRO A 222 -2.54 16.55 -34.45
N THR A 223 -2.58 17.16 -33.28
CA THR A 223 -3.00 16.52 -32.02
C THR A 223 -4.35 15.84 -32.25
N VAL A 224 -4.38 14.51 -32.19
CA VAL A 224 -5.61 13.76 -32.42
C VAL A 224 -6.37 13.68 -31.10
N VAL A 225 -7.48 14.42 -31.01
CA VAL A 225 -8.47 14.24 -29.95
C VAL A 225 -9.30 13.02 -30.35
N ILE A 226 -9.04 11.87 -29.73
CA ILE A 226 -9.85 10.67 -29.96
C ILE A 226 -11.10 10.77 -29.08
N GLU A 227 -12.18 11.29 -29.65
CA GLU A 227 -13.51 11.09 -29.10
C GLU A 227 -13.99 9.70 -29.52
N LYS A 228 -14.03 8.74 -28.59
CA LYS A 228 -14.86 7.56 -28.79
C LYS A 228 -16.32 8.04 -28.78
N PRO A 229 -17.15 7.66 -29.77
CA PRO A 229 -18.54 8.06 -29.78
C PRO A 229 -19.24 7.54 -28.51
N SER A 230 -19.79 8.44 -27.71
CA SER A 230 -20.77 8.08 -26.71
C SER A 230 -21.98 7.53 -27.46
N LEU A 231 -22.23 6.23 -27.33
CA LEU A 231 -23.44 5.61 -27.83
C LEU A 231 -24.65 6.33 -27.21
N PRO A 232 -25.51 7.01 -27.99
CA PRO A 232 -26.84 7.31 -27.54
C PRO A 232 -27.66 6.06 -27.87
N SER A 233 -27.65 5.06 -26.99
CA SER A 233 -28.71 4.05 -27.05
C SER A 233 -29.95 4.66 -26.40
N LYS A 234 -30.65 5.48 -27.18
CA LYS A 234 -32.09 5.63 -27.06
C LYS A 234 -32.69 4.25 -27.39
N ARG A 235 -32.57 3.31 -26.46
CA ARG A 235 -33.41 2.11 -26.45
C ARG A 235 -34.74 2.65 -25.99
N GLU A 236 -35.69 2.68 -26.92
CA GLU A 236 -37.09 2.95 -26.62
C GLU A 236 -37.44 2.17 -25.35
N GLU A 237 -37.85 2.91 -24.33
CA GLU A 237 -38.58 2.37 -23.21
C GLU A 237 -39.82 1.72 -23.82
N GLU A 238 -39.74 0.43 -24.13
CA GLU A 238 -40.90 -0.42 -23.94
C GLU A 238 -41.21 -0.32 -22.45
N MET A 239 -42.01 0.68 -22.08
CA MET A 239 -42.86 0.64 -20.91
C MET A 239 -43.68 -0.65 -21.03
N LYS A 240 -43.11 -1.75 -20.55
CA LYS A 240 -43.92 -2.83 -20.02
C LYS A 240 -44.65 -2.20 -18.86
N GLN A 241 -45.88 -1.79 -19.15
CA GLN A 241 -46.93 -1.49 -18.20
C GLN A 241 -46.65 -2.31 -16.94
N GLU A 242 -46.31 -1.63 -15.84
CA GLU A 242 -46.31 -2.27 -14.53
C GLU A 242 -47.75 -2.72 -14.32
N ALA A 243 -48.01 -3.97 -14.68
CA ALA A 243 -49.24 -4.63 -14.35
C ALA A 243 -49.26 -4.64 -12.82
N PHE A 244 -50.12 -3.83 -12.24
CA PHE A 244 -50.54 -4.00 -10.86
C PHE A 244 -51.18 -5.39 -10.76
N GLU A 245 -50.35 -6.41 -10.52
CA GLU A 245 -50.81 -7.74 -10.14
C GLU A 245 -51.18 -7.69 -8.66
N PHE A 246 -52.38 -7.18 -8.39
CA PHE A 246 -53.18 -7.77 -7.32
C PHE A 246 -53.38 -9.24 -7.70
N LEU A 247 -52.67 -10.18 -7.05
CA LEU A 247 -53.15 -11.51 -6.63
C LEU A 247 -52.00 -12.44 -6.14
N GLU A 248 -52.16 -12.87 -4.88
CA GLU A 248 -51.62 -14.02 -4.14
C GLU A 248 -50.12 -14.16 -3.74
N PRO A 249 -49.84 -14.53 -2.47
CA PRO A 249 -48.50 -14.55 -1.89
C PRO A 249 -47.77 -15.85 -2.26
N SER A 250 -47.12 -15.88 -3.42
CA SER A 250 -46.02 -16.81 -3.60
C SER A 250 -44.79 -16.26 -2.83
N LYS A 251 -44.26 -17.04 -1.89
CA LYS A 251 -43.17 -16.66 -0.96
C LYS A 251 -41.79 -16.47 -1.62
N ALA A 252 -41.73 -16.21 -2.93
CA ALA A 252 -40.47 -16.05 -3.65
C ALA A 252 -40.00 -14.60 -3.59
N PHE A 253 -38.75 -14.39 -3.16
CA PHE A 253 -38.14 -13.06 -3.11
C PHE A 253 -38.00 -12.50 -4.53
N GLN A 254 -38.49 -11.28 -4.77
CA GLN A 254 -38.33 -10.57 -6.04
C GLN A 254 -37.18 -9.56 -5.93
N LEU A 255 -36.34 -9.50 -6.97
CA LEU A 255 -35.24 -8.53 -7.04
C LEU A 255 -35.80 -7.11 -7.24
N PRO A 256 -35.15 -6.08 -6.68
CA PRO A 256 -35.58 -4.69 -6.84
C PRO A 256 -35.47 -4.24 -8.31
N PRO A 257 -36.46 -3.49 -8.84
CA PRO A 257 -36.41 -2.97 -10.19
C PRO A 257 -35.42 -1.80 -10.29
N ILE A 258 -34.72 -1.68 -11.43
CA ILE A 258 -33.73 -0.62 -11.68
C ILE A 258 -34.34 0.80 -11.69
N SER A 259 -35.67 0.90 -11.79
CA SER A 259 -36.43 2.15 -11.70
C SER A 259 -36.29 2.86 -10.34
N LEU A 260 -35.91 2.13 -9.28
CA LEU A 260 -35.60 2.72 -7.97
C LEU A 260 -34.35 3.61 -7.99
N LEU A 261 -33.51 3.52 -9.03
CA LEU A 261 -32.30 4.32 -9.16
C LEU A 261 -32.51 5.51 -10.10
N GLU A 262 -31.94 6.64 -9.71
CA GLU A 262 -31.93 7.87 -10.50
C GLU A 262 -30.64 7.98 -11.34
N ALA A 263 -30.76 8.59 -12.52
CA ALA A 263 -29.60 8.99 -13.34
C ALA A 263 -29.97 10.20 -14.20
N GLU A 264 -29.22 11.30 -14.06
CA GLU A 264 -29.40 12.50 -14.89
C GLU A 264 -28.53 12.44 -16.15
N VAL A 265 -28.78 11.46 -17.01
CA VAL A 265 -27.93 11.20 -18.20
C VAL A 265 -28.03 12.33 -19.25
N GLU A 266 -29.15 13.05 -19.29
CA GLU A 266 -29.44 14.05 -20.32
C GLU A 266 -28.61 15.34 -20.21
N LYS A 267 -27.93 15.58 -19.08
CA LYS A 267 -27.13 16.80 -18.83
C LYS A 267 -25.65 16.70 -19.22
N ARG A 268 -25.22 15.62 -19.90
CA ARG A 268 -23.81 15.47 -20.28
C ARG A 268 -23.41 16.54 -21.29
N GLN A 269 -22.48 17.41 -20.89
CA GLN A 269 -22.01 18.51 -21.72
C GLN A 269 -21.18 18.00 -22.89
N LYS A 270 -21.30 18.66 -24.05
CA LYS A 270 -20.43 18.38 -25.18
C LYS A 270 -18.99 18.76 -24.85
N ILE A 271 -18.06 17.89 -25.23
CA ILE A 271 -16.63 18.10 -25.06
C ILE A 271 -16.20 19.34 -25.88
N ASP A 272 -15.61 20.32 -25.21
CA ASP A 272 -15.04 21.50 -25.85
C ASP A 272 -13.65 21.20 -26.42
N ARG A 273 -13.61 20.81 -27.69
CA ARG A 273 -12.37 20.48 -28.41
C ARG A 273 -11.39 21.66 -28.45
N GLU A 274 -11.86 22.89 -28.55
CA GLU A 274 -10.98 24.06 -28.60
C GLU A 274 -10.26 24.25 -27.27
N SER A 275 -10.98 24.10 -26.15
CA SER A 275 -10.36 24.14 -24.82
C SER A 275 -9.33 23.02 -24.62
N LEU A 276 -9.57 21.81 -25.13
CA LEU A 276 -8.62 20.70 -25.02
C LEU A 276 -7.33 20.97 -25.80
N ILE A 277 -7.45 21.50 -27.02
CA ILE A 277 -6.29 21.88 -27.84
C ILE A 277 -5.52 23.03 -27.18
N MET A 278 -6.22 24.02 -26.63
CA MET A 278 -5.60 25.12 -25.90
C MET A 278 -4.82 24.61 -24.67
N ASN A 279 -5.42 23.72 -23.88
CA ASN A 279 -4.74 23.10 -22.73
C ASN A 279 -3.50 22.31 -23.14
N SER A 280 -3.56 21.59 -24.28
CA SER A 280 -2.41 20.88 -24.82
C SER A 280 -1.24 21.84 -25.12
N ARG A 281 -1.53 23.00 -25.73
CA ARG A 281 -0.52 24.03 -26.01
C ARG A 281 0.04 24.66 -24.74
N ILE A 282 -0.80 24.89 -23.73
CA ILE A 282 -0.37 25.42 -22.42
C ILE A 282 0.58 24.43 -21.74
N LEU A 283 0.23 23.14 -21.75
CA LEU A 283 1.04 22.06 -21.18
C LEU A 283 2.40 21.97 -21.87
N GLU A 284 2.45 21.95 -23.20
CA GLU A 284 3.70 21.93 -23.97
C GLU A 284 4.56 23.16 -23.68
N LYS A 285 3.96 24.36 -23.71
CA LYS A 285 4.67 25.61 -23.44
C LYS A 285 5.23 25.64 -22.03
N LYS A 286 4.46 25.20 -21.03
CA LYS A 286 4.95 25.19 -19.65
C LYS A 286 6.06 24.19 -19.43
N LEU A 287 5.93 22.97 -19.95
CA LEU A 287 7.03 22.01 -19.87
C LEU A 287 8.30 22.57 -20.54
N LEU A 288 8.16 23.27 -21.67
CA LEU A 288 9.27 23.93 -22.34
C LEU A 288 9.92 25.04 -21.48
N ASP A 289 9.13 25.88 -20.80
CA ASP A 289 9.63 26.92 -19.88
C ASP A 289 10.54 26.32 -18.78
N TYR A 290 10.23 25.09 -18.33
CA TYR A 290 11.03 24.35 -17.34
C TYR A 290 12.12 23.46 -17.96
N GLY A 291 12.41 23.61 -19.26
CA GLY A 291 13.44 22.87 -19.98
C GLY A 291 13.12 21.40 -20.22
N VAL A 292 11.83 21.06 -20.30
CA VAL A 292 11.31 19.75 -20.70
C VAL A 292 10.73 19.88 -22.11
N GLU A 293 11.51 19.47 -23.11
CA GLU A 293 11.03 19.42 -24.49
C GLU A 293 10.17 18.17 -24.73
N GLY A 294 9.09 18.32 -25.50
CA GLY A 294 8.21 17.22 -25.92
C GLY A 294 6.92 17.76 -26.54
N LYS A 295 5.99 16.86 -26.89
CA LYS A 295 4.73 17.21 -27.54
C LYS A 295 3.58 16.35 -27.03
N VAL A 296 2.36 16.88 -27.05
CA VAL A 296 1.13 16.13 -26.78
C VAL A 296 0.70 15.43 -28.07
N VAL A 297 0.76 14.10 -28.06
CA VAL A 297 0.42 13.27 -29.23
C VAL A 297 -1.06 12.93 -29.30
N GLU A 298 -1.69 12.72 -28.14
CA GLU A 298 -3.06 12.23 -28.04
C GLU A 298 -3.76 12.86 -26.83
N VAL A 299 -5.04 13.19 -26.97
CA VAL A 299 -5.88 13.68 -25.87
C VAL A 299 -7.11 12.78 -25.75
N ARG A 300 -7.33 12.25 -24.55
CA ARG A 300 -8.42 11.32 -24.22
C ARG A 300 -9.31 11.93 -23.14
N PRO A 301 -10.43 12.57 -23.52
CA PRO A 301 -11.39 13.09 -22.56
C PRO A 301 -12.15 11.94 -21.89
N GLY A 302 -12.22 11.97 -20.56
CA GLY A 302 -13.03 11.07 -19.74
C GLY A 302 -14.11 11.84 -18.96
N PRO A 303 -14.90 11.15 -18.11
CA PRO A 303 -16.00 11.78 -17.37
C PRO A 303 -15.52 12.77 -16.29
N VAL A 304 -14.44 12.45 -15.58
CA VAL A 304 -13.93 13.25 -14.45
C VAL A 304 -12.60 13.94 -14.79
N ILE A 305 -11.76 13.28 -15.57
CA ILE A 305 -10.43 13.74 -15.95
C ILE A 305 -10.24 13.60 -17.47
N THR A 306 -9.32 14.38 -18.02
CA THR A 306 -8.81 14.24 -19.38
C THR A 306 -7.34 13.84 -19.31
N VAL A 307 -6.96 12.83 -20.11
CA VAL A 307 -5.57 12.38 -20.20
C VAL A 307 -4.90 12.99 -21.42
N TYR A 308 -3.82 13.72 -21.20
CA TYR A 308 -2.94 14.25 -22.25
C TYR A 308 -1.70 13.35 -22.32
N GLU A 309 -1.54 12.65 -23.44
CA GLU A 309 -0.37 11.82 -23.68
C GLU A 309 0.77 12.69 -24.22
N PHE A 310 1.76 12.95 -23.36
CA PHE A 310 2.93 13.74 -23.66
C PHE A 310 4.12 12.84 -24.03
N GLU A 311 4.66 13.01 -25.22
CA GLU A 311 5.87 12.36 -25.70
C GLU A 311 7.09 13.25 -25.41
N PRO A 312 7.94 12.92 -24.41
CA PRO A 312 9.11 13.70 -24.10
C PRO A 312 10.23 13.50 -25.13
N ALA A 313 11.04 14.53 -25.37
CA ALA A 313 12.20 14.44 -26.23
C ALA A 313 13.26 13.45 -25.69
N PRO A 314 14.07 12.83 -26.57
CA PRO A 314 15.13 11.91 -26.13
C PRO A 314 16.07 12.54 -25.11
N GLY A 315 16.29 11.85 -23.99
CA GLY A 315 17.19 12.30 -22.91
C GLY A 315 16.49 13.06 -21.77
N VAL A 316 15.21 13.40 -21.92
CA VAL A 316 14.41 13.95 -20.81
C VAL A 316 14.16 12.86 -19.76
N LYS A 317 14.49 13.16 -18.50
CA LYS A 317 14.21 12.27 -17.37
C LYS A 317 12.73 12.39 -16.96
N VAL A 318 12.05 11.26 -16.87
CA VAL A 318 10.64 11.17 -16.41
C VAL A 318 10.45 11.83 -15.04
N SER A 319 11.39 11.66 -14.12
CA SER A 319 11.32 12.26 -12.77
C SER A 319 11.21 13.79 -12.80
N ARG A 320 11.76 14.44 -13.84
CA ARG A 320 11.66 15.89 -13.99
C ARG A 320 10.21 16.31 -14.30
N ILE A 321 9.49 15.52 -15.09
CA ILE A 321 8.08 15.77 -15.41
C ILE A 321 7.22 15.54 -14.18
N VAL A 322 7.45 14.44 -13.45
CA VAL A 322 6.71 14.11 -12.22
C VAL A 322 6.84 15.22 -11.16
N ASN A 323 8.03 15.81 -11.03
CA ASN A 323 8.27 16.88 -10.06
C ASN A 323 7.63 18.23 -10.45
N LEU A 324 7.12 18.38 -11.68
CA LEU A 324 6.45 19.60 -12.16
C LEU A 324 4.92 19.50 -12.02
N ALA A 325 4.38 18.49 -11.34
CA ALA A 325 2.93 18.26 -11.23
C ALA A 325 2.18 19.49 -10.67
N ASP A 326 2.69 20.10 -9.60
CA ASP A 326 2.06 21.26 -8.96
C ASP A 326 2.15 22.52 -9.83
N ASP A 327 3.28 22.74 -10.51
CA ASP A 327 3.47 23.85 -11.45
C ASP A 327 2.54 23.72 -12.67
N LEU A 328 2.37 22.50 -13.17
CA LEU A 328 1.44 22.21 -14.26
C LEU A 328 -0.02 22.38 -13.82
N ALA A 329 -0.35 21.99 -12.58
CA ALA A 329 -1.69 22.17 -12.03
C ALA A 329 -2.06 23.65 -11.98
N LEU A 330 -1.12 24.50 -11.53
CA LEU A 330 -1.29 25.95 -11.52
C LEU A 330 -1.48 26.51 -12.95
N ALA A 331 -0.66 26.07 -13.91
CA ALA A 331 -0.72 26.57 -15.28
C ALA A 331 -2.02 26.21 -16.01
N LEU A 332 -2.56 25.02 -15.72
CA LEU A 332 -3.80 24.52 -16.32
C LEU A 332 -5.05 24.89 -15.51
N SER A 333 -4.90 25.70 -14.44
CA SER A 333 -5.99 26.08 -13.54
C SER A 333 -6.74 24.86 -12.96
N ALA A 334 -5.99 23.80 -12.66
CA ALA A 334 -6.50 22.55 -12.11
C ALA A 334 -6.21 22.46 -10.61
N LEU A 335 -7.12 21.80 -9.85
CA LEU A 335 -6.92 21.56 -8.42
C LEU A 335 -5.70 20.69 -8.11
N SER A 336 -5.48 19.67 -8.94
CA SER A 336 -4.33 18.78 -8.88
C SER A 336 -4.18 18.06 -10.22
N ILE A 337 -2.97 17.59 -10.53
CA ILE A 337 -2.67 16.81 -11.73
C ILE A 337 -2.00 15.52 -11.29
N ARG A 338 -2.35 14.41 -11.94
CA ARG A 338 -1.69 13.11 -11.75
C ARG A 338 -0.86 12.79 -12.98
N ILE A 339 0.40 12.41 -12.76
CA ILE A 339 1.34 12.07 -13.84
C ILE A 339 1.60 10.57 -13.80
N VAL A 340 1.24 9.88 -14.89
CA VAL A 340 1.42 8.44 -15.09
C VAL A 340 2.55 8.25 -16.09
N ALA A 341 3.69 7.71 -15.63
CA ALA A 341 4.86 7.57 -16.50
C ALA A 341 5.66 6.29 -16.22
N PRO A 342 5.98 5.48 -17.26
CA PRO A 342 5.39 5.49 -18.61
C PRO A 342 3.98 4.90 -18.62
N ILE A 343 3.16 5.24 -19.62
CA ILE A 343 1.91 4.51 -19.88
C ILE A 343 2.25 3.09 -20.38
N PRO A 344 1.69 2.02 -19.79
CA PRO A 344 1.94 0.65 -20.25
C PRO A 344 1.70 0.48 -21.76
N GLY A 345 2.69 -0.03 -22.48
CA GLY A 345 2.60 -0.26 -23.93
C GLY A 345 2.85 0.97 -24.82
N LYS A 346 3.08 2.16 -24.27
CA LYS A 346 3.39 3.39 -25.02
C LYS A 346 4.63 4.11 -24.47
N ALA A 347 5.41 4.76 -25.33
CA ALA A 347 6.58 5.56 -24.94
C ALA A 347 6.21 7.00 -24.54
N VAL A 348 5.11 7.18 -23.82
CA VAL A 348 4.53 8.49 -23.47
C VAL A 348 4.27 8.61 -21.97
N VAL A 349 4.14 9.85 -21.52
CA VAL A 349 3.75 10.23 -20.17
C VAL A 349 2.29 10.69 -20.19
N GLY A 350 1.42 10.06 -19.42
CA GLY A 350 0.03 10.48 -19.26
C GLY A 350 -0.07 11.59 -18.22
N VAL A 351 -0.56 12.75 -18.63
CA VAL A 351 -0.88 13.86 -17.72
C VAL A 351 -2.39 13.90 -17.55
N GLU A 352 -2.87 13.47 -16.38
CA GLU A 352 -4.29 13.41 -16.02
C GLU A 352 -4.71 14.74 -15.39
N VAL A 353 -5.56 15.48 -16.09
CA VAL A 353 -6.04 16.81 -15.69
C VAL A 353 -7.54 16.74 -15.40
N PRO A 354 -8.00 17.18 -14.22
CA PRO A 354 -9.42 17.28 -13.92
C PRO A 354 -10.18 18.13 -14.93
N ASN A 355 -11.35 17.66 -15.36
CA ASN A 355 -12.26 18.44 -16.17
C ASN A 355 -12.82 19.60 -15.36
N LYS A 356 -13.11 20.73 -16.03
CA LYS A 356 -13.78 21.89 -15.41
C LYS A 356 -15.15 21.50 -14.87
N ASN A 357 -15.91 20.73 -15.67
CA ASN A 357 -17.20 20.17 -15.31
C ASN A 357 -17.05 18.65 -15.23
N ARG A 358 -17.09 18.12 -14.01
CA ARG A 358 -16.98 16.67 -13.76
C ARG A 358 -18.36 16.04 -13.88
N GLU A 359 -18.45 14.93 -14.59
CA GLU A 359 -19.69 14.16 -14.68
C GLU A 359 -19.87 13.27 -13.46
N THR A 360 -21.09 13.24 -12.91
CA THR A 360 -21.48 12.28 -11.86
C THR A 360 -21.66 10.90 -12.48
N VAL A 361 -21.00 9.89 -11.92
CA VAL A 361 -21.18 8.50 -12.32
C VAL A 361 -22.27 7.88 -11.45
N TYR A 362 -23.43 7.60 -12.04
CA TYR A 362 -24.58 7.04 -11.32
C TYR A 362 -24.52 5.52 -11.25
N LEU A 363 -24.93 4.95 -10.11
CA LEU A 363 -25.01 3.49 -9.93
C LEU A 363 -25.93 2.83 -10.95
N LYS A 364 -27.03 3.50 -11.34
CA LYS A 364 -27.96 3.04 -12.36
C LYS A 364 -27.23 2.69 -13.66
N GLU A 365 -26.32 3.55 -14.12
CA GLU A 365 -25.57 3.35 -15.36
C GLU A 365 -24.64 2.13 -15.29
N ILE A 366 -24.12 1.84 -14.10
CA ILE A 366 -23.26 0.68 -13.90
C ILE A 366 -24.08 -0.60 -13.88
N ILE A 367 -25.21 -0.61 -13.17
CA ILE A 367 -26.11 -1.77 -13.11
C ILE A 367 -26.78 -2.04 -14.47
N ASP A 368 -27.07 -1.00 -15.24
CA ASP A 368 -27.66 -1.11 -16.57
C ASP A 368 -26.64 -1.56 -17.63
N SER A 369 -25.34 -1.49 -17.33
CA SER A 369 -24.29 -1.81 -18.30
C SER A 369 -24.20 -3.30 -18.65
N ASP A 370 -23.82 -3.60 -19.90
CA ASP A 370 -23.61 -4.97 -20.37
C ASP A 370 -22.59 -5.75 -19.52
N PRO A 371 -21.42 -5.18 -19.12
CA PRO A 371 -20.51 -5.86 -18.21
C PRO A 371 -21.21 -6.32 -16.93
N PHE A 372 -22.02 -5.46 -16.30
CA PHE A 372 -22.70 -5.84 -15.08
C PHE A 372 -23.76 -6.93 -15.31
N ARG A 373 -24.61 -6.78 -16.33
CA ARG A 373 -25.70 -7.73 -16.63
C ARG A 373 -25.21 -9.11 -17.05
N THR A 374 -24.07 -9.18 -17.74
CA THR A 374 -23.51 -10.44 -18.26
C THR A 374 -22.71 -11.22 -17.20
N PHE A 375 -22.22 -10.56 -16.15
CA PHE A 375 -21.47 -11.21 -15.08
C PHE A 375 -22.35 -12.20 -14.29
N LYS A 376 -21.98 -13.49 -14.33
CA LYS A 376 -22.71 -14.59 -13.69
C LYS A 376 -22.59 -14.61 -12.16
N SER A 377 -21.51 -14.08 -11.60
CA SER A 377 -21.29 -14.10 -10.16
C SER A 377 -22.34 -13.25 -9.44
N LYS A 378 -22.89 -13.80 -8.36
CA LYS A 378 -23.83 -13.10 -7.46
C LYS A 378 -23.13 -12.10 -6.55
N LEU A 379 -21.80 -12.18 -6.45
CA LEU A 379 -20.94 -11.27 -5.70
C LEU A 379 -20.25 -10.22 -6.59
N SER A 380 -20.72 -10.06 -7.82
CA SER A 380 -20.21 -9.00 -8.70
C SER A 380 -20.76 -7.64 -8.29
N PHE A 381 -19.92 -6.62 -8.31
CA PHE A 381 -20.33 -5.26 -8.04
C PHE A 381 -19.65 -4.24 -8.96
N GLY A 382 -20.32 -3.11 -9.15
CA GLY A 382 -19.81 -1.99 -9.93
C GLY A 382 -18.97 -1.05 -9.06
N LEU A 383 -17.74 -0.78 -9.46
CA LEU A 383 -16.90 0.23 -8.78
C LEU A 383 -17.15 1.64 -9.33
N GLY A 384 -17.59 1.75 -10.58
CA GLY A 384 -17.79 3.03 -11.27
C GLY A 384 -17.34 2.93 -12.72
N LYS A 385 -16.80 4.02 -13.26
CA LYS A 385 -16.22 4.07 -14.60
C LYS A 385 -14.72 4.29 -14.54
N ASP A 386 -14.03 3.75 -15.53
CA ASP A 386 -12.61 4.03 -15.72
C ASP A 386 -12.36 5.46 -16.25
N ILE A 387 -11.09 5.80 -16.48
CA ILE A 387 -10.67 7.10 -17.03
C ILE A 387 -11.20 7.36 -18.45
N SER A 388 -11.65 6.33 -19.16
CA SER A 388 -12.23 6.41 -20.50
C SER A 388 -13.77 6.50 -20.47
N GLY A 389 -14.39 6.31 -19.30
CA GLY A 389 -15.84 6.27 -19.13
C GLY A 389 -16.47 4.88 -19.29
N GLU A 390 -15.68 3.82 -19.40
CA GLU A 390 -16.18 2.44 -19.49
C GLU A 390 -16.53 1.89 -18.09
N SER A 391 -17.67 1.22 -17.96
CA SER A 391 -18.13 0.67 -16.67
C SER A 391 -17.17 -0.43 -16.17
N PHE A 392 -16.68 -0.26 -14.96
CA PHE A 392 -15.74 -1.18 -14.33
C PHE A 392 -16.46 -2.03 -13.26
N VAL A 393 -16.60 -3.32 -13.58
CA VAL A 393 -17.28 -4.32 -12.75
C VAL A 393 -16.30 -5.38 -12.31
N VAL A 394 -16.36 -5.75 -11.04
CA VAL A 394 -15.45 -6.70 -10.40
C VAL A 394 -16.26 -7.77 -9.67
N ASP A 395 -15.59 -8.85 -9.28
CA ASP A 395 -16.21 -10.01 -8.62
C ASP A 395 -15.51 -10.31 -7.30
N LEU A 396 -16.23 -10.14 -6.18
CA LEU A 396 -15.69 -10.37 -4.84
C LEU A 396 -15.23 -11.83 -4.66
N ALA A 397 -15.82 -12.80 -5.35
CA ALA A 397 -15.38 -14.19 -5.25
C ALA A 397 -13.94 -14.41 -5.77
N ARG A 398 -13.49 -13.58 -6.74
CA ARG A 398 -12.12 -13.63 -7.29
C ARG A 398 -11.11 -12.84 -6.47
N MET A 399 -11.59 -11.89 -5.66
CA MET A 399 -10.82 -11.12 -4.69
C MET A 399 -11.48 -11.30 -3.31
N PRO A 400 -11.27 -12.47 -2.67
CA PRO A 400 -12.15 -13.00 -1.62
C PRO A 400 -12.31 -12.07 -0.41
N HIS A 401 -11.39 -11.12 -0.22
CA HIS A 401 -11.49 -10.05 0.76
C HIS A 401 -11.06 -8.72 0.13
N LEU A 402 -11.75 -7.64 0.50
CA LEU A 402 -11.50 -6.28 0.03
C LEU A 402 -11.27 -5.36 1.22
N LEU A 403 -10.20 -4.56 1.16
CA LEU A 403 -9.96 -3.46 2.08
C LEU A 403 -10.27 -2.13 1.38
N VAL A 404 -11.14 -1.32 1.97
CA VAL A 404 -11.50 0.02 1.46
C VAL A 404 -10.99 1.06 2.45
N ALA A 405 -10.21 2.04 1.96
CA ALA A 405 -9.65 3.11 2.78
C ALA A 405 -9.80 4.46 2.07
N GLY A 406 -10.07 5.50 2.84
CA GLY A 406 -10.20 6.87 2.35
C GLY A 406 -10.46 7.84 3.49
N SER A 407 -10.05 9.10 3.34
CA SER A 407 -10.35 10.16 4.31
C SER A 407 -11.84 10.53 4.29
N THR A 408 -12.32 11.23 5.32
CA THR A 408 -13.68 11.79 5.33
C THR A 408 -13.91 12.63 4.07
N GLY A 409 -15.07 12.43 3.42
CA GLY A 409 -15.42 13.13 2.18
C GLY A 409 -14.78 12.59 0.90
N SER A 410 -13.92 11.56 0.97
CA SER A 410 -13.33 10.92 -0.22
C SER A 410 -14.30 10.03 -1.01
N GLY A 411 -15.45 9.69 -0.42
CA GLY A 411 -16.46 8.80 -1.03
C GLY A 411 -16.45 7.36 -0.52
N LYS A 412 -15.71 7.04 0.57
CA LYS A 412 -15.68 5.69 1.19
C LYS A 412 -17.08 5.11 1.39
N SER A 413 -17.94 5.82 2.11
CA SER A 413 -19.28 5.34 2.45
C SER A 413 -20.18 5.15 1.23
N VAL A 414 -20.13 6.09 0.28
CA VAL A 414 -20.84 5.98 -1.00
C VAL A 414 -20.38 4.75 -1.79
N SER A 415 -19.07 4.48 -1.80
CA SER A 415 -18.53 3.28 -2.44
C SER A 415 -19.00 2.00 -1.76
N ILE A 416 -19.06 1.95 -0.42
CA ILE A 416 -19.57 0.78 0.32
C ILE A 416 -21.04 0.55 -0.03
N ASN A 417 -21.87 1.60 -0.04
CA ASN A 417 -23.26 1.54 -0.45
C ASN A 417 -23.43 1.07 -1.91
N ALA A 418 -22.60 1.56 -2.82
CA ALA A 418 -22.61 1.10 -4.22
C ALA A 418 -22.30 -0.41 -4.34
N ILE A 419 -21.37 -0.92 -3.53
CA ILE A 419 -21.02 -2.36 -3.49
C ILE A 419 -22.21 -3.17 -2.96
N ILE A 420 -22.79 -2.79 -1.82
CA ILE A 420 -23.92 -3.50 -1.20
C ILE A 420 -25.12 -3.50 -2.15
N CYS A 421 -25.51 -2.33 -2.67
CA CYS A 421 -26.62 -2.21 -3.60
C CYS A 421 -26.38 -3.04 -4.87
N SER A 422 -25.17 -3.04 -5.44
CA SER A 422 -24.87 -3.88 -6.60
C SER A 422 -25.17 -5.36 -6.35
N ILE A 423 -24.84 -5.88 -5.16
CA ILE A 423 -25.15 -7.26 -4.79
C ILE A 423 -26.67 -7.44 -4.58
N LEU A 424 -27.34 -6.52 -3.90
CA LEU A 424 -28.80 -6.59 -3.66
C LEU A 424 -29.63 -6.55 -4.95
N PHE A 425 -29.16 -5.86 -6.00
CA PHE A 425 -29.79 -5.86 -7.32
C PHE A 425 -29.59 -7.17 -8.11
N LYS A 426 -28.74 -8.09 -7.64
CA LYS A 426 -28.38 -9.32 -8.37
C LYS A 426 -28.65 -10.62 -7.61
N ALA A 427 -28.66 -10.58 -6.27
CA ALA A 427 -28.69 -11.76 -5.42
C ALA A 427 -29.92 -11.79 -4.51
N ALA A 428 -30.56 -12.95 -4.43
CA ALA A 428 -31.63 -13.21 -3.47
C ALA A 428 -31.05 -13.64 -2.08
N PRO A 429 -31.83 -13.55 -0.99
CA PRO A 429 -31.38 -13.91 0.37
C PRO A 429 -30.93 -15.37 0.55
N ASP A 430 -31.37 -16.29 -0.32
CA ASP A 430 -30.93 -17.69 -0.33
C ASP A 430 -29.61 -17.88 -1.09
N GLU A 431 -29.17 -16.88 -1.85
CA GLU A 431 -27.90 -16.88 -2.59
C GLU A 431 -26.80 -16.13 -1.86
N VAL A 432 -27.12 -14.97 -1.26
CA VAL A 432 -26.18 -14.12 -0.53
C VAL A 432 -26.80 -13.61 0.76
N ARG A 433 -26.02 -13.67 1.83
CA ARG A 433 -26.35 -13.17 3.16
C ARG A 433 -25.32 -12.15 3.61
N PHE A 434 -25.76 -11.14 4.34
CA PHE A 434 -24.90 -10.10 4.88
C PHE A 434 -24.74 -10.22 6.40
N LEU A 435 -23.51 -10.00 6.86
CA LEU A 435 -23.23 -9.61 8.24
C LEU A 435 -22.67 -8.19 8.20
N MET A 436 -23.41 -7.24 8.77
CA MET A 436 -23.03 -5.83 8.79
C MET A 436 -22.59 -5.42 10.19
N ILE A 437 -21.41 -4.81 10.29
CA ILE A 437 -20.83 -4.30 11.54
C ILE A 437 -20.59 -2.80 11.37
N ASP A 438 -21.32 -2.01 12.14
CA ASP A 438 -21.25 -0.55 12.14
C ASP A 438 -21.17 -0.02 13.57
N PRO A 439 -19.95 0.13 14.12
CA PRO A 439 -19.76 0.59 15.49
C PRO A 439 -20.20 2.05 15.70
N LYS A 440 -20.30 2.85 14.63
CA LYS A 440 -20.65 4.27 14.69
C LYS A 440 -22.12 4.55 14.38
N MET A 441 -22.86 3.55 13.87
CA MET A 441 -24.27 3.64 13.50
C MET A 441 -24.56 4.73 12.46
N LEU A 442 -23.62 4.98 11.54
CA LEU A 442 -23.73 6.07 10.58
C LEU A 442 -24.16 5.60 9.21
N GLU A 443 -23.64 4.48 8.73
CA GLU A 443 -23.68 4.14 7.31
C GLU A 443 -24.47 2.85 7.04
N LEU A 444 -24.36 1.84 7.91
CA LEU A 444 -25.01 0.54 7.65
C LEU A 444 -26.35 0.37 8.35
N SER A 445 -26.71 1.29 9.26
CA SER A 445 -28.00 1.29 9.96
C SER A 445 -29.20 1.31 9.01
N ASP A 446 -29.05 1.91 7.83
CA ASP A 446 -30.11 2.02 6.81
C ASP A 446 -30.49 0.66 6.21
N TYR A 447 -29.63 -0.36 6.34
CA TYR A 447 -29.90 -1.73 5.87
C TYR A 447 -30.61 -2.59 6.91
N GLU A 448 -30.94 -2.05 8.10
CA GLU A 448 -31.63 -2.82 9.13
C GLU A 448 -32.97 -3.39 8.60
N GLY A 449 -33.20 -4.67 8.86
CA GLY A 449 -34.44 -5.36 8.46
C GLY A 449 -34.47 -5.93 7.03
N ILE A 450 -33.43 -5.76 6.20
CA ILE A 450 -33.39 -6.45 4.90
C ILE A 450 -33.33 -7.98 5.09
N PRO A 451 -33.98 -8.78 4.21
CA PRO A 451 -34.05 -10.24 4.38
C PRO A 451 -32.69 -10.95 4.21
N HIS A 452 -31.71 -10.26 3.62
CA HIS A 452 -30.35 -10.78 3.45
C HIS A 452 -29.52 -10.76 4.73
N LEU A 453 -29.90 -10.00 5.77
CA LEU A 453 -29.13 -9.95 7.02
C LEU A 453 -29.17 -11.31 7.75
N LEU A 454 -28.02 -11.73 8.29
CA LEU A 454 -27.92 -12.87 9.20
C LEU A 454 -28.32 -12.50 10.62
N LEU A 455 -27.95 -11.29 11.03
CA LEU A 455 -28.18 -10.69 12.33
C LEU A 455 -28.54 -9.21 12.11
N PRO A 456 -29.26 -8.58 13.05
CA PRO A 456 -29.37 -7.12 13.09
C PRO A 456 -27.98 -6.46 13.00
N VAL A 457 -27.92 -5.25 12.45
CA VAL A 457 -26.66 -4.51 12.25
C VAL A 457 -25.92 -4.44 13.59
N VAL A 458 -24.68 -4.95 13.58
CA VAL A 458 -23.93 -5.14 14.81
C VAL A 458 -23.21 -3.86 15.17
N THR A 459 -23.69 -3.21 16.23
CA THR A 459 -23.14 -1.92 16.71
C THR A 459 -22.15 -2.09 17.85
N HIS A 460 -22.31 -3.14 18.67
CA HIS A 460 -21.44 -3.36 19.82
C HIS A 460 -20.18 -4.18 19.46
N PRO A 461 -18.96 -3.71 19.79
CA PRO A 461 -17.71 -4.38 19.47
C PRO A 461 -17.62 -5.82 20.00
N LYS A 462 -18.11 -6.07 21.22
CA LYS A 462 -18.15 -7.44 21.80
C LYS A 462 -19.05 -8.38 21.01
N LYS A 463 -20.18 -7.88 20.51
CA LYS A 463 -21.08 -8.64 19.63
C LYS A 463 -20.43 -8.87 18.26
N ALA A 464 -19.70 -7.89 17.73
CA ALA A 464 -18.94 -8.04 16.49
C ALA A 464 -17.89 -9.15 16.62
N ALA A 465 -17.10 -9.17 17.71
CA ALA A 465 -16.15 -10.24 17.98
C ALA A 465 -16.81 -11.63 18.12
N ALA A 466 -18.01 -11.70 18.71
CA ALA A 466 -18.78 -12.94 18.77
C ALA A 466 -19.28 -13.38 17.37
N ALA A 467 -19.77 -12.45 16.55
CA ALA A 467 -20.21 -12.74 15.19
C ALA A 467 -19.06 -13.21 14.30
N LEU A 468 -17.87 -12.59 14.42
CA LEU A 468 -16.67 -13.02 13.70
C LEU A 468 -16.21 -14.43 14.14
N ARG A 469 -16.29 -14.76 15.44
CA ARG A 469 -16.03 -16.13 15.91
C ARG A 469 -17.01 -17.14 15.33
N TRP A 470 -18.31 -16.82 15.32
CA TRP A 470 -19.31 -17.66 14.69
C TRP A 470 -19.07 -17.87 13.19
N LEU A 471 -18.57 -16.87 12.47
CA LEU A 471 -18.18 -17.03 11.06
C LEU A 471 -17.04 -18.02 10.86
N VAL A 472 -16.09 -18.09 11.79
CA VAL A 472 -15.02 -19.10 11.75
C VAL A 472 -15.62 -20.49 11.95
N GLU A 473 -16.53 -20.65 12.91
CA GLU A 473 -17.24 -21.92 13.14
C GLU A 473 -18.07 -22.35 11.92
N GLU A 474 -18.78 -21.41 11.28
CA GLU A 474 -19.54 -21.67 10.05
C GLU A 474 -18.63 -22.00 8.87
N MET A 475 -17.44 -21.39 8.77
CA MET A 475 -16.43 -21.76 7.78
C MET A 475 -15.97 -23.21 7.97
N GLU A 476 -15.66 -23.61 9.20
CA GLU A 476 -15.27 -24.99 9.54
C GLU A 476 -16.40 -25.98 9.23
N ARG A 477 -17.64 -25.66 9.61
CA ARG A 477 -18.83 -26.46 9.27
C ARG A 477 -18.95 -26.67 7.75
N ARG A 478 -18.77 -25.60 6.96
CA ARG A 478 -18.83 -25.68 5.50
C ARG A 478 -17.71 -26.54 4.92
N TYR A 479 -16.50 -26.50 5.46
CA TYR A 479 -15.43 -27.40 5.02
C TYR A 479 -15.81 -28.87 5.20
N THR A 480 -16.44 -29.22 6.32
CA THR A 480 -16.95 -30.58 6.56
C THR A 480 -18.01 -30.98 5.53
N VAL A 481 -19.01 -30.11 5.28
CA VAL A 481 -20.06 -30.35 4.28
C VAL A 481 -19.48 -30.51 2.86
N LEU A 482 -18.50 -29.67 2.49
CA LEU A 482 -17.83 -29.76 1.19
C LEU A 482 -17.01 -31.05 1.06
N ALA A 483 -16.33 -31.47 2.13
CA ALA A 483 -15.55 -32.71 2.16
C ALA A 483 -16.43 -33.95 2.04
N GLU A 484 -17.56 -34.01 2.76
CA GLU A 484 -18.56 -35.08 2.66
C GLU A 484 -19.13 -35.22 1.24
N LYS A 485 -19.31 -34.08 0.54
CA LYS A 485 -19.75 -34.04 -0.86
C LYS A 485 -18.60 -34.18 -1.86
N GLY A 486 -17.35 -34.29 -1.43
CA GLY A 486 -16.18 -34.44 -2.30
C GLY A 486 -15.97 -33.26 -3.25
N VAL A 487 -16.34 -32.05 -2.86
CA VAL A 487 -16.22 -30.82 -3.65
C VAL A 487 -15.25 -29.84 -3.00
N ARG A 488 -14.63 -28.96 -3.80
CA ARG A 488 -13.57 -28.05 -3.34
C ARG A 488 -14.05 -26.63 -3.02
N ASN A 489 -15.19 -26.23 -3.55
CA ASN A 489 -15.73 -24.88 -3.42
C ASN A 489 -17.27 -24.92 -3.45
N ILE A 490 -17.86 -23.80 -3.06
CA ILE A 490 -19.31 -23.64 -2.95
C ILE A 490 -19.99 -23.69 -4.33
N GLU A 491 -19.32 -23.24 -5.41
CA GLU A 491 -19.86 -23.34 -6.76
C GLU A 491 -20.02 -24.81 -7.19
N HIS A 492 -19.02 -25.64 -6.95
CA HIS A 492 -19.08 -27.07 -7.27
C HIS A 492 -20.08 -27.79 -6.38
N TYR A 493 -20.23 -27.35 -5.12
CA TYR A 493 -21.30 -27.82 -4.24
C TYR A 493 -22.67 -27.53 -4.88
N HIS A 494 -22.96 -26.29 -5.28
CA HIS A 494 -24.22 -25.94 -5.94
C HIS A 494 -24.45 -26.71 -7.24
N GLN A 495 -23.43 -26.87 -8.09
CA GLN A 495 -23.55 -27.65 -9.33
C GLN A 495 -23.88 -29.12 -9.05
N ARG A 496 -23.25 -29.71 -8.03
CA ARG A 496 -23.51 -31.10 -7.62
C ARG A 496 -24.91 -31.24 -7.04
N MET A 497 -25.31 -30.30 -6.20
CA MET A 497 -26.66 -30.22 -5.63
C MET A 497 -27.73 -30.14 -6.73
N GLU A 498 -27.57 -29.26 -7.72
CA GLU A 498 -28.52 -29.12 -8.83
C GLU A 498 -28.60 -30.40 -9.68
N LYS A 499 -27.47 -31.08 -9.91
CA LYS A 499 -27.45 -32.37 -10.61
C LYS A 499 -28.20 -33.44 -9.83
N GLU A 500 -27.91 -33.58 -8.53
CA GLU A 500 -28.59 -34.55 -7.66
C GLU A 500 -30.10 -34.26 -7.55
N LEU A 501 -30.51 -32.99 -7.53
CA LEU A 501 -31.92 -32.57 -7.55
C LEU A 501 -32.62 -32.92 -8.87
N LYS A 502 -31.95 -32.72 -10.01
CA LYS A 502 -32.47 -33.07 -11.34
C LYS A 502 -32.58 -34.59 -11.52
N GLU A 503 -31.59 -35.34 -11.07
CA GLU A 503 -31.55 -36.81 -11.14
C GLU A 503 -32.60 -37.47 -10.22
N LYS A 504 -32.88 -36.86 -9.06
CA LYS A 504 -33.89 -37.39 -8.10
C LYS A 504 -35.33 -36.99 -8.40
N GLY A 505 -35.60 -36.13 -9.39
CA GLY A 505 -36.94 -35.81 -9.87
C GLY A 505 -37.95 -35.32 -8.81
N LYS A 506 -37.51 -34.76 -7.68
CA LYS A 506 -38.40 -34.36 -6.57
C LYS A 506 -38.21 -32.90 -6.14
N VAL A 507 -39.32 -32.18 -6.35
CA VAL A 507 -39.73 -30.87 -5.84
C VAL A 507 -39.60 -30.81 -4.32
N TYR A 508 -39.17 -29.67 -3.79
CA TYR A 508 -39.25 -29.33 -2.36
C TYR A 508 -40.70 -29.54 -1.86
N LYS A 509 -40.96 -30.57 -1.05
CA LYS A 509 -42.18 -30.59 -0.23
C LYS A 509 -41.95 -29.73 1.00
N ARG A 510 -42.71 -28.63 1.08
CA ARG A 510 -42.81 -27.74 2.24
C ARG A 510 -43.36 -28.54 3.44
N LYS A 511 -42.80 -28.35 4.64
CA LYS A 511 -43.29 -28.92 5.91
C LYS A 511 -44.81 -28.76 6.01
N GLY A 512 -45.54 -29.89 6.07
CA GLY A 512 -47.00 -29.90 6.25
C GLY A 512 -47.74 -31.20 5.89
N ASP A 513 -47.20 -32.07 5.04
CA ASP A 513 -47.91 -33.31 4.66
C ASP A 513 -47.63 -34.45 5.63
N VAL A 514 -48.67 -34.92 6.32
CA VAL A 514 -48.65 -36.14 7.14
C VAL A 514 -48.81 -37.35 6.22
N LEU A 515 -47.88 -38.29 6.28
CA LEU A 515 -48.08 -39.65 5.77
C LEU A 515 -47.52 -40.64 6.78
N GLU A 516 -48.40 -41.52 7.25
CA GLU A 516 -48.06 -42.72 8.00
C GLU A 516 -47.27 -43.70 7.11
N GLY A 517 -46.25 -44.33 7.68
CA GLY A 517 -45.70 -45.59 7.16
C GLY A 517 -44.18 -45.62 6.93
N ASN A 518 -43.53 -46.39 7.80
CA ASN A 518 -42.17 -46.97 7.75
C ASN A 518 -40.96 -46.04 7.74
N GLU A 519 -40.00 -46.41 8.59
CA GLU A 519 -38.72 -45.77 8.89
C GLU A 519 -37.88 -45.49 7.62
N GLU A 520 -38.19 -44.41 6.93
CA GLU A 520 -37.29 -43.81 5.96
C GLU A 520 -36.20 -43.06 6.74
N LYS A 521 -34.94 -43.45 6.51
CA LYS A 521 -33.75 -42.66 6.85
C LYS A 521 -34.08 -41.19 6.59
N VAL A 522 -34.06 -40.39 7.63
CA VAL A 522 -34.15 -38.93 7.54
C VAL A 522 -33.00 -38.47 6.66
N THR A 523 -33.24 -38.39 5.35
CA THR A 523 -32.38 -37.64 4.44
C THR A 523 -32.47 -36.22 4.91
N GLU A 524 -31.45 -35.74 5.61
CA GLU A 524 -31.34 -34.34 5.97
C GLU A 524 -31.61 -33.50 4.72
N PRO A 525 -32.54 -32.53 4.79
CA PRO A 525 -32.86 -31.70 3.65
C PRO A 525 -31.58 -30.99 3.21
N MET A 526 -31.24 -31.19 1.95
CA MET A 526 -30.05 -30.67 1.32
C MET A 526 -30.02 -29.14 1.42
N GLU A 527 -29.20 -28.58 2.32
CA GLU A 527 -29.17 -27.15 2.58
C GLU A 527 -28.35 -26.43 1.50
N ARG A 528 -28.99 -25.46 0.82
CA ARG A 528 -28.29 -24.56 -0.12
C ARG A 528 -27.42 -23.60 0.71
N LEU A 529 -26.11 -23.63 0.48
CA LEU A 529 -25.19 -22.72 1.14
C LEU A 529 -25.22 -21.36 0.45
N ALA A 530 -25.70 -20.31 1.14
CA ALA A 530 -25.58 -18.93 0.66
C ALA A 530 -24.16 -18.41 0.86
N TYR A 531 -23.66 -17.55 -0.03
CA TYR A 531 -22.45 -16.77 0.26
C TYR A 531 -22.70 -15.85 1.44
N ILE A 532 -21.68 -15.66 2.29
CA ILE A 532 -21.75 -14.71 3.40
C ILE A 532 -20.80 -13.56 3.09
N VAL A 533 -21.34 -12.35 2.97
CA VAL A 533 -20.56 -11.12 2.79
C VAL A 533 -20.54 -10.37 4.10
N VAL A 534 -19.35 -10.15 4.63
CA VAL A 534 -19.14 -9.42 5.87
C VAL A 534 -18.72 -8.00 5.53
N VAL A 535 -19.49 -7.01 5.97
CA VAL A 535 -19.19 -5.59 5.76
C VAL A 535 -18.89 -4.97 7.12
N ILE A 536 -17.69 -4.42 7.25
CA ILE A 536 -17.24 -3.68 8.43
C ILE A 536 -16.97 -2.26 7.96
N ASP A 537 -17.78 -1.28 8.39
CA ASP A 537 -17.60 0.11 7.95
C ASP A 537 -16.29 0.70 8.50
N GLU A 538 -16.06 0.55 9.81
CA GLU A 538 -14.87 1.06 10.48
C GLU A 538 -14.11 -0.03 11.23
N LEU A 539 -13.14 -0.62 10.54
CA LEU A 539 -12.29 -1.67 11.10
C LEU A 539 -11.39 -1.14 12.24
N ALA A 540 -10.96 0.13 12.16
CA ALA A 540 -10.08 0.72 13.15
C ALA A 540 -10.72 0.75 14.54
N ASP A 541 -12.01 1.06 14.63
CA ASP A 541 -12.75 1.08 15.90
C ASP A 541 -12.81 -0.31 16.54
N LEU A 542 -12.95 -1.37 15.74
CA LEU A 542 -12.92 -2.74 16.25
C LEU A 542 -11.52 -3.11 16.76
N MET A 543 -10.46 -2.74 16.02
CA MET A 543 -9.08 -3.03 16.40
C MET A 543 -8.69 -2.38 17.73
N MET A 544 -9.04 -1.10 17.92
CA MET A 544 -8.73 -0.34 19.15
C MET A 544 -9.38 -0.90 20.41
N ILE A 545 -10.47 -1.65 20.28
CA ILE A 545 -11.23 -2.21 21.42
C ILE A 545 -10.77 -3.64 21.73
N SER A 546 -10.07 -4.28 20.80
CA SER A 546 -9.50 -5.62 20.93
C SER A 546 -8.05 -5.65 21.41
N SER A 547 -7.38 -4.49 21.51
CA SER A 547 -6.01 -4.29 21.99
C SER A 547 -5.91 -4.13 23.50
#